data_AF-A0A7C3G0J0-F1
#
_entry.id   AF-A0A7C3G0J0-F1
#
_cell.length_a   1.000
_cell.length_b   1.000
_cell.length_c   1.000
_cell.angle_alpha   90.00
_cell.angle_beta   90.00
_cell.angle_gamma   90.00
#
_symmetry.space_group_name_H-M   'P 1'
#
loop_
_entity.id
_entity.type
_entity.pdbx_description
1 polymer ?
#
loop_
_entity_poly.entity_id
_entity_poly.type
_entity_poly.pdbx_seq_one_letter_code
_entity_poly.pdbx_strand_id
1 'polypeptide(L)'
;MTKNPDEGKSPKQLRDERERRIMDAIELKEPDRVPVMTPMGYFPAKYTGIPYSAAYYDYDAWYAACKKTLEDFQPDAIFPQGFTPGKALEMLGPRNMRWPGYGVDEYMGHQSIEIDYMKADEIDMYMKDPSDYMLRIFMSRASEISGGLANLPKLSDLGGGPMGIQMLAAALSEPSVAKTIRELQKVGREMKKWRSRQ
;
A
#
# COMPACT_ATOMS: atom_id res chain seq x y z
N MET A 1 -8.99 -31.15 28.27
CA MET A 1 -8.69 -29.74 28.00
C MET A 1 -7.20 -29.61 27.88
N THR A 2 -6.67 -29.50 26.65
CA THR A 2 -5.27 -29.17 26.43
C THR A 2 -5.03 -27.77 26.98
N LYS A 3 -4.06 -27.62 27.91
CA LYS A 3 -3.65 -26.30 28.39
C LYS A 3 -3.21 -25.46 27.19
N ASN A 4 -3.60 -24.18 27.18
CA ASN A 4 -3.11 -23.26 26.18
C ASN A 4 -1.57 -23.16 26.36
N PRO A 5 -0.76 -23.55 25.36
CA PRO A 5 0.70 -23.51 25.48
C PRO A 5 1.25 -22.08 25.68
N ASP A 6 0.41 -21.06 25.46
CA ASP A 6 0.74 -19.66 25.60
C ASP A 6 0.32 -19.05 26.95
N GLU A 7 -0.33 -19.84 27.82
CA GLU A 7 -0.79 -19.39 29.13
C GLU A 7 0.37 -18.92 30.02
N GLY A 8 0.27 -17.68 30.53
CA GLY A 8 1.27 -17.08 31.41
C GLY A 8 2.50 -16.47 30.71
N LYS A 9 2.62 -16.57 29.38
CA LYS A 9 3.70 -15.93 28.62
C LYS A 9 3.40 -14.45 28.39
N SER A 10 4.44 -13.62 28.46
CA SER A 10 4.34 -12.20 28.09
C SER A 10 4.20 -12.03 26.56
N PRO A 11 3.61 -10.91 26.08
CA PRO A 11 3.53 -10.63 24.64
C PRO A 11 4.89 -10.64 23.94
N LYS A 12 5.96 -10.20 24.63
CA LYS A 12 7.33 -10.23 24.10
C LYS A 12 7.81 -11.66 23.90
N GLN A 13 7.63 -12.54 24.89
CA GLN A 13 8.01 -13.95 24.77
C GLN A 13 7.28 -14.64 23.62
N LEU A 14 5.97 -14.41 23.49
CA LEU A 14 5.18 -14.97 22.39
C LEU A 14 5.66 -14.48 21.02
N ARG A 15 6.06 -13.21 20.91
CA ARG A 15 6.66 -12.67 19.69
C ARG A 15 8.02 -13.32 19.41
N ASP A 16 8.90 -13.37 20.39
CA ASP A 16 10.26 -13.91 20.24
C ASP A 16 10.21 -15.41 19.85
N GLU A 17 9.27 -16.17 20.40
CA GLU A 17 9.03 -17.57 20.02
C GLU A 17 8.55 -17.73 18.57
N ARG A 18 7.59 -16.90 18.13
CA ARG A 18 7.13 -16.88 16.73
C ARG A 18 8.25 -16.50 15.77
N GLU A 19 9.02 -15.47 16.12
CA GLU A 19 10.16 -15.01 15.31
C GLU A 19 11.22 -16.09 15.20
N ARG A 20 11.62 -16.72 16.31
CA ARG A 20 12.58 -17.83 16.31
C ARG A 20 12.08 -19.00 15.47
N ARG A 21 10.82 -19.41 15.60
CA ARG A 21 10.21 -20.49 14.81
C ARG A 21 10.30 -20.24 13.31
N ILE A 22 10.04 -19.00 12.88
CA ILE A 22 10.16 -18.60 11.48
C ILE A 22 11.63 -18.62 11.03
N MET A 23 12.53 -18.06 11.82
CA MET A 23 13.95 -17.97 11.46
C MET A 23 14.64 -19.34 11.44
N ASP A 24 14.31 -20.25 12.37
CA ASP A 24 14.83 -21.62 12.37
C ASP A 24 14.44 -22.34 11.07
N ALA A 25 13.20 -22.18 10.59
CA ALA A 25 12.76 -22.74 9.32
C ALA A 25 13.49 -22.12 8.11
N ILE A 26 13.72 -20.80 8.12
CA ILE A 26 14.50 -20.10 7.08
C ILE A 26 15.96 -20.59 7.05
N GLU A 27 16.55 -20.84 8.22
CA GLU A 27 17.92 -21.31 8.39
C GLU A 27 18.08 -22.83 8.22
N LEU A 28 17.01 -23.55 7.84
CA LEU A 28 16.99 -25.00 7.65
C LEU A 28 17.31 -25.80 8.93
N LYS A 29 16.96 -25.25 10.09
CA LYS A 29 16.96 -25.93 11.39
C LYS A 29 15.59 -26.56 11.67
N GLU A 30 15.52 -27.45 12.66
CA GLU A 30 14.24 -28.02 13.13
C GLU A 30 13.55 -27.03 14.09
N PRO A 31 12.41 -26.43 13.73
CA PRO A 31 11.67 -25.52 14.61
C PRO A 31 10.84 -26.30 15.64
N ASP A 32 10.37 -25.63 16.69
CA ASP A 32 9.51 -26.21 17.73
C ASP A 32 8.15 -26.71 17.19
N ARG A 33 7.65 -26.12 16.10
CA ARG A 33 6.57 -26.62 15.23
C ARG A 33 6.65 -25.95 13.86
N VAL A 34 5.89 -26.47 12.90
CA VAL A 34 5.78 -25.85 11.56
C VAL A 34 5.26 -24.39 11.69
N PRO A 35 5.98 -23.39 11.17
CA PRO A 35 5.50 -22.00 11.15
C PRO A 35 4.34 -21.83 10.18
N VAL A 36 3.33 -21.05 10.59
CA VAL A 36 2.16 -20.71 9.78
C VAL A 36 2.20 -19.20 9.48
N MET A 37 2.52 -18.88 8.24
CA MET A 37 2.48 -17.53 7.71
C MET A 37 1.36 -17.43 6.66
N THR A 38 0.41 -16.52 6.85
CA THR A 38 -0.80 -16.49 6.00
C THR A 38 -1.14 -15.08 5.51
N PRO A 39 -1.40 -14.90 4.19
CA PRO A 39 -1.98 -13.67 3.70
C PRO A 39 -3.43 -13.58 4.17
N MET A 40 -3.75 -12.58 4.99
CA MET A 40 -5.08 -12.44 5.56
C MET A 40 -6.03 -11.60 4.71
N GLY A 41 -5.53 -10.70 3.84
CA GLY A 41 -6.39 -9.94 2.91
C GLY A 41 -7.67 -9.42 3.58
N TYR A 42 -8.83 -9.78 3.03
CA TYR A 42 -10.17 -9.48 3.60
C TYR A 42 -10.75 -10.57 4.51
N PHE A 43 -9.99 -11.63 4.82
CA PHE A 43 -10.45 -12.70 5.70
C PHE A 43 -10.95 -12.20 7.06
N PRO A 44 -10.33 -11.19 7.72
CA PRO A 44 -10.87 -10.66 8.97
C PRO A 44 -12.31 -10.17 8.85
N ALA A 45 -12.64 -9.45 7.77
CA ALA A 45 -14.02 -9.02 7.54
C ALA A 45 -14.96 -10.18 7.24
N LYS A 46 -14.52 -11.15 6.43
CA LYS A 46 -15.30 -12.37 6.16
C LYS A 46 -15.58 -13.16 7.44
N TYR A 47 -14.59 -13.26 8.33
CA TYR A 47 -14.67 -14.01 9.58
C TYR A 47 -15.61 -13.34 10.60
N THR A 48 -15.58 -12.02 10.69
CA THR A 48 -16.42 -11.28 11.65
C THR A 48 -17.75 -10.79 11.07
N GLY A 49 -17.99 -10.98 9.78
CA GLY A 49 -19.25 -10.65 9.11
C GLY A 49 -19.44 -9.16 8.82
N ILE A 50 -18.36 -8.37 8.79
CA ILE A 50 -18.41 -6.94 8.41
C ILE A 50 -18.17 -6.78 6.90
N PRO A 51 -18.62 -5.67 6.27
CA PRO A 51 -18.27 -5.41 4.88
C PRO A 51 -16.76 -5.21 4.71
N TYR A 52 -16.22 -5.64 3.58
CA TYR A 52 -14.80 -5.50 3.25
C TYR A 52 -14.43 -4.02 3.03
N SER A 53 -15.42 -3.20 2.68
CA SER A 53 -15.31 -1.74 2.56
C SER A 53 -14.90 -1.09 3.89
N ALA A 54 -15.09 -1.75 5.04
CA ALA A 54 -14.59 -1.29 6.33
C ALA A 54 -13.07 -1.04 6.31
N ALA A 55 -12.31 -1.83 5.54
CA ALA A 55 -10.86 -1.61 5.35
C ALA A 55 -10.51 -0.25 4.72
N TYR A 56 -11.50 0.49 4.21
CA TYR A 56 -11.34 1.81 3.60
C TYR A 56 -12.12 2.92 4.29
N TYR A 57 -13.28 2.60 4.85
CA TYR A 57 -14.24 3.59 5.31
C TYR A 57 -14.56 3.51 6.81
N ASP A 58 -14.25 2.39 7.48
CA ASP A 58 -14.50 2.19 8.92
C ASP A 58 -13.29 1.55 9.61
N TYR A 59 -12.37 2.42 10.06
CA TYR A 59 -11.13 2.01 10.74
C TYR A 59 -11.41 1.17 11.99
N ASP A 60 -12.39 1.56 12.81
CA ASP A 60 -12.61 0.93 14.10
C ASP A 60 -13.19 -0.47 13.92
N ALA A 61 -14.15 -0.64 13.01
CA ALA A 61 -14.67 -1.97 12.67
C ALA A 61 -13.58 -2.85 12.04
N TRP A 62 -12.77 -2.32 11.13
CA TRP A 62 -11.69 -3.07 10.49
C TRP A 62 -10.61 -3.51 11.50
N TYR A 63 -10.20 -2.60 12.39
CA TYR A 63 -9.23 -2.89 13.43
C TYR A 63 -9.75 -3.94 14.42
N ALA A 64 -11.00 -3.81 14.86
CA ALA A 64 -11.64 -4.79 15.75
C ALA A 64 -11.73 -6.18 15.09
N ALA A 65 -12.07 -6.24 13.80
CA ALA A 65 -12.11 -7.49 13.05
C ALA A 65 -10.72 -8.13 12.92
N CYS A 66 -9.70 -7.34 12.59
CA CYS A 66 -8.31 -7.81 12.55
C CYS A 66 -7.87 -8.36 13.91
N LYS A 67 -8.11 -7.61 14.98
CA LYS A 67 -7.73 -8.01 16.34
C LYS A 67 -8.37 -9.34 16.73
N LYS A 68 -9.70 -9.45 16.57
CA LYS A 68 -10.43 -10.70 16.86
C LYS A 68 -9.87 -11.89 16.08
N THR A 69 -9.64 -11.69 14.78
CA THR A 69 -9.10 -12.75 13.92
C THR A 69 -7.71 -13.20 14.37
N LEU A 70 -6.84 -12.27 14.78
CA LEU A 70 -5.50 -12.61 15.26
C LEU A 70 -5.52 -13.29 16.63
N GLU A 71 -6.45 -12.92 17.50
CA GLU A 71 -6.65 -13.56 18.80
C GLU A 71 -7.15 -15.01 18.66
N ASP A 72 -8.06 -15.26 17.71
CA ASP A 72 -8.68 -16.58 17.50
C ASP A 72 -7.79 -17.56 16.70
N PHE A 73 -7.04 -17.06 15.70
CA PHE A 73 -6.24 -17.93 14.81
C PHE A 73 -4.74 -17.98 15.14
N GLN A 74 -4.19 -16.93 15.76
CA GLN A 74 -2.82 -16.86 16.26
C GLN A 74 -1.70 -17.32 15.27
N PRO A 75 -1.70 -16.86 14.00
CA PRO A 75 -0.63 -17.18 13.05
C PRO A 75 0.74 -16.68 13.53
N ASP A 76 1.81 -17.28 13.00
CA ASP A 76 3.18 -16.88 13.34
C ASP A 76 3.57 -15.56 12.65
N ALA A 77 3.07 -15.35 11.42
CA ALA A 77 3.11 -14.06 10.74
C ALA A 77 1.90 -13.89 9.81
N ILE A 78 1.58 -12.64 9.48
CA ILE A 78 0.51 -12.30 8.55
C ILE A 78 0.95 -11.25 7.54
N PHE A 79 0.32 -11.30 6.36
CA PHE A 79 0.31 -10.18 5.41
C PHE A 79 -1.10 -9.57 5.43
N PRO A 80 -1.35 -8.52 6.25
CA PRO A 80 -2.67 -7.93 6.39
C PRO A 80 -3.04 -7.01 5.22
N GLN A 81 -4.34 -6.89 4.95
CA GLN A 81 -4.85 -5.69 4.29
C GLN A 81 -4.81 -4.55 5.32
N GLY A 82 -3.88 -3.60 5.11
CA GLY A 82 -3.84 -2.38 5.91
C GLY A 82 -5.08 -1.52 5.67
N PHE A 83 -5.52 -0.79 6.71
CA PHE A 83 -6.54 0.24 6.50
C PHE A 83 -6.01 1.27 5.52
N THR A 84 -6.77 1.60 4.47
CA THR A 84 -6.40 2.63 3.48
C THR A 84 -7.53 3.63 3.36
N PRO A 85 -7.36 4.91 3.71
CA PRO A 85 -8.47 5.86 3.72
C PRO A 85 -9.13 5.98 2.35
N GLY A 86 -10.35 5.44 2.20
CA GLY A 86 -11.05 5.34 0.92
C GLY A 86 -11.19 6.69 0.24
N LYS A 87 -11.59 7.72 0.99
CA LYS A 87 -11.65 9.11 0.51
C LYS A 87 -10.34 9.62 -0.10
N ALA A 88 -9.19 9.29 0.48
CA ALA A 88 -7.91 9.70 -0.09
C ALA A 88 -7.60 8.94 -1.37
N LEU A 89 -7.98 7.67 -1.45
CA LEU A 89 -7.82 6.83 -2.64
C LEU A 89 -8.76 7.27 -3.78
N GLU A 90 -9.98 7.68 -3.46
CA GLU A 90 -10.92 8.30 -4.41
C GLU A 90 -10.35 9.61 -4.97
N MET A 91 -9.82 10.48 -4.11
CA MET A 91 -9.16 11.72 -4.54
C MET A 91 -7.93 11.46 -5.42
N LEU A 92 -7.21 10.36 -5.18
CA LEU A 92 -6.09 9.95 -6.02
C LEU A 92 -6.58 9.40 -7.37
N GLY A 93 -7.75 8.76 -7.43
CA GLY A 93 -8.30 8.15 -8.64
C GLY A 93 -7.34 7.18 -9.34
N PRO A 94 -6.91 6.06 -8.70
CA PRO A 94 -6.15 5.03 -9.39
C PRO A 94 -6.91 4.46 -10.59
N ARG A 95 -6.21 4.29 -11.71
CA ARG A 95 -6.84 3.77 -12.94
C ARG A 95 -6.89 2.25 -13.00
N ASN A 96 -5.95 1.58 -12.33
CA ASN A 96 -5.76 0.13 -12.41
C ASN A 96 -6.52 -0.68 -11.36
N MET A 97 -7.33 -0.06 -10.51
CA MET A 97 -8.00 -0.80 -9.44
C MET A 97 -9.36 -0.21 -9.06
N ARG A 98 -10.23 -1.12 -8.62
CA ARG A 98 -11.46 -0.85 -7.88
C ARG A 98 -11.41 -1.65 -6.58
N TRP A 99 -12.06 -1.17 -5.53
CA TRP A 99 -11.98 -1.75 -4.19
C TRP A 99 -13.38 -1.82 -3.56
N PRO A 100 -13.58 -2.60 -2.49
CA PRO A 100 -14.90 -2.74 -1.90
C PRO A 100 -15.44 -1.38 -1.44
N GLY A 101 -16.66 -1.05 -1.87
CA GLY A 101 -17.30 0.24 -1.63
C GLY A 101 -16.96 1.33 -2.65
N TYR A 102 -16.08 1.06 -3.63
CA TYR A 102 -15.78 1.96 -4.73
C TYR A 102 -15.53 1.20 -6.04
N GLY A 103 -16.58 1.12 -6.86
CA GLY A 103 -16.57 0.39 -8.13
C GLY A 103 -16.65 -1.14 -7.99
N VAL A 104 -16.63 -1.66 -6.77
CA VAL A 104 -16.93 -3.06 -6.43
C VAL A 104 -17.87 -3.10 -5.24
N ASP A 105 -18.71 -4.13 -5.16
CA ASP A 105 -19.58 -4.42 -4.02
C ASP A 105 -18.80 -4.44 -2.69
N GLU A 106 -19.45 -3.99 -1.62
CA GLU A 106 -18.79 -3.81 -0.32
C GLU A 106 -18.36 -5.12 0.37
N TYR A 107 -18.88 -6.29 -0.05
CA TYR A 107 -18.49 -7.62 0.43
C TYR A 107 -17.60 -8.40 -0.54
N MET A 108 -17.12 -7.75 -1.61
CA MET A 108 -16.28 -8.37 -2.62
C MET A 108 -14.87 -7.80 -2.58
N GLY A 109 -13.87 -8.61 -2.94
CA GLY A 109 -12.47 -8.19 -2.95
C GLY A 109 -12.15 -7.18 -4.06
N HIS A 110 -10.89 -6.72 -4.10
CA HIS A 110 -10.40 -5.84 -5.15
C HIS A 110 -10.64 -6.42 -6.55
N GLN A 111 -10.85 -5.52 -7.50
CA GLN A 111 -10.75 -5.81 -8.92
C GLN A 111 -9.59 -5.02 -9.53
N SER A 112 -8.64 -5.72 -10.12
CA SER A 112 -7.62 -5.11 -10.97
C SER A 112 -8.21 -4.77 -12.33
N ILE A 113 -7.94 -3.57 -12.80
CA ILE A 113 -8.23 -3.12 -14.16
C ILE A 113 -6.91 -3.18 -14.91
N GLU A 114 -6.86 -4.04 -15.93
CA GLU A 114 -5.72 -4.11 -16.83
C GLU A 114 -5.60 -2.82 -17.60
N ILE A 115 -4.47 -2.14 -17.43
CA ILE A 115 -4.13 -0.95 -18.19
C ILE A 115 -2.71 -1.05 -18.71
N ASP A 116 -2.54 -0.65 -19.97
CA ASP A 116 -1.25 -0.68 -20.63
C ASP A 116 -0.41 0.52 -20.18
N TYR A 117 0.43 0.29 -19.18
CA TYR A 117 1.33 1.29 -18.62
C TYR A 117 2.60 1.50 -19.45
N MET A 118 3.04 0.48 -20.18
CA MET A 118 4.29 0.45 -20.92
C MET A 118 4.05 -0.15 -22.29
N LYS A 119 4.11 0.70 -23.30
CA LYS A 119 4.01 0.26 -24.67
C LYS A 119 5.28 -0.49 -25.09
N ALA A 120 5.15 -1.34 -26.09
CA ALA A 120 6.26 -2.16 -26.58
C ALA A 120 7.49 -1.33 -27.02
N ASP A 121 7.27 -0.12 -27.54
CA ASP A 121 8.30 0.83 -27.97
C ASP A 121 8.90 1.66 -26.82
N GLU A 122 8.41 1.49 -25.59
CA GLU A 122 8.86 2.24 -24.41
C GLU A 122 9.81 1.43 -23.50
N ILE A 123 10.04 0.14 -23.79
CA ILE A 123 10.94 -0.73 -23.00
C ILE A 123 12.35 -0.14 -22.95
N ASP A 124 12.86 0.34 -24.07
CA ASP A 124 14.19 0.95 -24.15
C ASP A 124 14.30 2.21 -23.29
N MET A 125 13.20 2.95 -23.12
CA MET A 125 13.17 4.12 -22.25
C MET A 125 13.32 3.72 -20.78
N TYR A 126 12.59 2.68 -20.35
CA TYR A 126 12.71 2.13 -19.00
C TYR A 126 14.11 1.57 -18.73
N MET A 127 14.66 0.79 -19.66
CA MET A 127 15.98 0.18 -19.49
C MET A 127 17.10 1.23 -19.43
N LYS A 128 16.96 2.33 -20.17
CA LYS A 128 17.94 3.41 -20.17
C LYS A 128 17.92 4.24 -18.88
N ASP A 129 16.73 4.57 -18.39
CA ASP A 129 16.56 5.34 -17.15
C ASP A 129 15.25 4.94 -16.45
N PRO A 130 15.31 3.94 -15.55
CA PRO A 130 14.13 3.48 -14.82
C PRO A 130 13.49 4.57 -13.97
N SER A 131 14.28 5.51 -13.43
CA SER A 131 13.75 6.55 -12.53
C SER A 131 12.94 7.59 -13.30
N ASP A 132 13.47 8.00 -14.46
CA ASP A 132 12.80 8.88 -15.41
C ASP A 132 11.49 8.29 -15.92
N TYR A 133 11.54 7.01 -16.32
CA TYR A 133 10.37 6.27 -16.77
C TYR A 133 9.31 6.19 -15.68
N MET A 134 9.69 5.78 -14.46
CA MET A 134 8.73 5.61 -13.38
C MET A 134 8.04 6.92 -13.00
N LEU A 135 8.78 8.03 -12.89
CA LEU A 135 8.23 9.31 -12.46
C LEU A 135 7.38 9.97 -13.56
N ARG A 136 7.93 10.13 -14.76
CA ARG A 136 7.30 10.96 -15.80
C ARG A 136 6.34 10.18 -16.69
N ILE A 137 6.56 8.88 -16.86
CA ILE A 137 5.77 8.06 -17.79
C ILE A 137 4.78 7.18 -17.02
N PHE A 138 5.27 6.30 -16.14
CA PHE A 138 4.41 5.38 -15.42
C PHE A 138 3.46 6.12 -14.46
N MET A 139 4.01 6.92 -13.54
CA MET A 139 3.20 7.61 -12.52
C MET A 139 2.25 8.62 -13.15
N SER A 140 2.61 9.28 -14.26
CA SER A 140 1.71 10.23 -14.91
C SER A 140 0.44 9.56 -15.45
N ARG A 141 0.50 8.25 -15.77
CA ARG A 141 -0.61 7.44 -16.27
C ARG A 141 -1.40 6.72 -15.17
N ALA A 142 -0.81 6.51 -14.00
CA ALA A 142 -1.38 5.65 -12.94
C ALA A 142 -2.63 6.19 -12.25
N SER A 143 -2.81 7.50 -12.28
CA SER A 143 -3.88 8.17 -11.58
C SER A 143 -4.58 9.20 -12.49
N GLU A 144 -5.80 9.56 -12.15
CA GLU A 144 -6.53 10.63 -12.83
C GLU A 144 -5.86 12.00 -12.63
N ILE A 145 -5.25 12.23 -11.46
CA ILE A 145 -4.69 13.55 -11.09
C ILE A 145 -3.20 13.70 -11.41
N SER A 146 -2.52 12.62 -11.84
CA SER A 146 -1.06 12.56 -11.96
C SER A 146 -0.50 13.03 -13.30
N GLY A 147 -1.34 13.37 -14.28
CA GLY A 147 -0.91 13.63 -15.66
C GLY A 147 0.18 14.69 -15.82
N GLY A 148 0.21 15.72 -14.96
CA GLY A 148 1.23 16.77 -15.03
C GLY A 148 2.66 16.29 -14.74
N LEU A 149 2.84 15.12 -14.11
CA LEU A 149 4.19 14.58 -13.86
C LEU A 149 4.98 14.32 -15.16
N ALA A 150 4.31 14.12 -16.29
CA ALA A 150 4.96 13.96 -17.59
C ALA A 150 5.76 15.19 -18.03
N ASN A 151 5.38 16.37 -17.55
CA ASN A 151 5.98 17.66 -17.91
C ASN A 151 7.13 18.07 -16.99
N LEU A 152 7.52 17.22 -16.04
CA LEU A 152 8.71 17.46 -15.23
C LEU A 152 9.99 17.32 -16.10
N PRO A 153 11.05 18.06 -15.78
CA PRO A 153 12.37 17.78 -16.34
C PRO A 153 12.85 16.41 -15.84
N LYS A 154 13.75 15.77 -16.59
CA LYS A 154 14.43 14.57 -16.06
C LYS A 154 15.25 14.97 -14.86
N LEU A 155 15.28 14.12 -13.83
CA LEU A 155 16.06 14.40 -12.64
C LEU A 155 17.57 14.51 -12.96
N SER A 156 18.05 13.73 -13.93
CA SER A 156 19.42 13.79 -14.44
C SER A 156 19.79 15.16 -15.01
N ASP A 157 18.82 15.89 -15.56
CA ASP A 157 19.06 17.18 -16.22
C ASP A 157 19.20 18.33 -15.21
N LEU A 158 18.91 18.07 -13.93
CA LEU A 158 18.97 19.06 -12.85
C LEU A 158 20.38 19.25 -12.25
N GLY A 159 21.41 18.58 -12.79
CA GLY A 159 22.77 18.55 -12.25
C GLY A 159 23.55 19.88 -12.29
N GLY A 160 23.02 20.93 -12.93
CA GLY A 160 23.71 22.21 -13.17
C GLY A 160 23.78 23.18 -11.98
N GLY A 161 23.72 22.70 -10.74
CA GLY A 161 23.76 23.56 -9.54
C GLY A 161 22.56 24.53 -9.48
N PRO A 162 22.77 25.84 -9.23
CA PRO A 162 21.68 26.82 -9.14
C PRO A 162 20.76 26.87 -10.37
N MET A 163 21.29 26.63 -11.57
CA MET A 163 20.47 26.56 -12.79
C MET A 163 19.49 25.39 -12.74
N GLY A 164 19.89 24.23 -12.22
CA GLY A 164 18.99 23.09 -12.03
C GLY A 164 17.85 23.41 -11.07
N ILE A 165 18.14 24.15 -9.99
CA ILE A 165 17.11 24.62 -9.05
C ILE A 165 16.12 25.57 -9.73
N GLN A 166 16.61 26.50 -10.56
CA GLN A 166 15.75 27.42 -11.33
C GLN A 166 14.86 26.67 -12.34
N MET A 167 15.42 25.68 -13.04
CA MET A 167 14.66 24.83 -13.97
C MET A 167 13.54 24.07 -13.24
N LEU A 168 13.85 23.49 -12.08
CA LEU A 168 12.84 22.80 -11.27
C LEU A 168 11.76 23.77 -10.78
N ALA A 169 12.13 24.97 -10.32
CA ALA A 169 11.18 25.98 -9.89
C ALA A 169 10.23 26.42 -11.03
N ALA A 170 10.76 26.60 -12.24
CA ALA A 170 9.97 26.90 -13.42
C ALA A 170 9.01 25.76 -13.76
N ALA A 171 9.49 24.51 -13.75
CA ALA A 171 8.66 23.32 -14.02
C ALA A 171 7.53 23.15 -13.01
N LEU A 172 7.80 23.36 -11.71
CA LEU A 172 6.78 23.30 -10.66
C LEU A 172 5.74 24.44 -10.76
N SER A 173 6.05 25.51 -11.49
CA SER A 173 5.14 26.62 -11.77
C SER A 173 4.31 26.43 -13.03
N GLU A 174 4.63 25.44 -13.87
CA GLU A 174 3.82 25.11 -15.06
C GLU A 174 2.39 24.73 -14.60
N PRO A 175 1.32 25.36 -15.12
CA PRO A 175 -0.07 25.10 -14.73
C PRO A 175 -0.46 23.63 -14.48
N SER A 176 -0.10 22.72 -15.37
CA SER A 176 -0.40 21.28 -15.32
C SER A 176 0.34 20.55 -14.19
N VAL A 177 1.63 20.86 -14.02
CA VAL A 177 2.47 20.34 -12.93
C VAL A 177 1.98 20.89 -11.61
N ALA A 178 1.80 22.21 -11.52
CA ALA A 178 1.34 22.89 -10.32
C ALA A 178 -0.03 22.36 -9.85
N LYS A 179 -0.95 22.10 -10.78
CA LYS A 179 -2.24 21.45 -10.48
C LYS A 179 -2.03 20.06 -9.90
N THR A 180 -1.24 19.22 -10.56
CA THR A 180 -0.93 17.85 -10.12
C THR A 180 -0.35 17.84 -8.71
N ILE A 181 0.65 18.68 -8.44
CA ILE A 181 1.26 18.81 -7.12
C ILE A 181 0.24 19.25 -6.07
N ARG A 182 -0.62 20.24 -6.36
CA ARG A 182 -1.67 20.67 -5.43
C ARG A 182 -2.64 19.54 -5.09
N GLU A 183 -3.08 18.75 -6.06
CA GLU A 183 -3.99 17.63 -5.82
C GLU A 183 -3.30 16.52 -5.02
N LEU A 184 -2.06 16.15 -5.36
CA LEU A 184 -1.26 15.18 -4.59
C LEU A 184 -1.06 15.64 -3.13
N GLN A 185 -0.84 16.94 -2.91
CA GLN A 185 -0.76 17.50 -1.57
C GLN A 185 -2.09 17.40 -0.81
N LYS A 186 -3.24 17.58 -1.48
CA LYS A 186 -4.56 17.37 -0.84
C LYS A 186 -4.76 15.90 -0.44
N VAL A 187 -4.43 14.97 -1.34
CA VAL A 187 -4.45 13.52 -1.06
C VAL A 187 -3.56 13.19 0.14
N GLY A 188 -2.30 13.67 0.14
CA GLY A 188 -1.36 13.43 1.23
C GLY A 188 -1.83 13.99 2.57
N ARG A 189 -2.49 15.16 2.57
CA ARG A 189 -3.11 15.72 3.78
C ARG A 189 -4.28 14.88 4.28
N GLU A 190 -5.10 14.34 3.38
CA GLU A 190 -6.19 13.42 3.76
C GLU A 190 -5.64 12.12 4.36
N MET A 191 -4.63 11.51 3.72
CA MET A 191 -3.94 10.33 4.26
C MET A 191 -3.34 10.59 5.65
N LYS A 192 -2.73 11.76 5.84
CA LYS A 192 -2.08 12.12 7.12
C LYS A 192 -3.05 12.15 8.30
N LYS A 193 -4.35 12.41 8.09
CA LYS A 193 -5.37 12.38 9.16
C LYS A 193 -5.48 11.01 9.84
N TRP A 194 -5.09 9.94 9.14
CA TRP A 194 -5.21 8.57 9.60
C TRP A 194 -3.89 7.99 10.14
N ARG A 195 -2.76 8.68 9.94
CA ARG A 195 -1.44 8.20 10.39
C ARG A 195 -1.33 7.96 11.89
N SER A 196 -2.06 8.71 12.73
CA SER A 196 -2.04 8.50 14.18
C SER A 196 -2.87 7.30 14.63
N ARG A 197 -3.69 6.75 13.72
CA ARG A 197 -4.55 5.59 13.99
C ARG A 197 -3.92 4.30 13.47
N GLN A 198 -3.17 4.36 12.38
CA GLN A 198 -2.47 3.23 11.75
C GLN A 198 -1.24 2.76 12.51
#